data_AF-S3K0D0-F1
#
_entry.id   AF-S3K0D0-F1
#
_cell.length_a   1.000
_cell.length_b   1.000
_cell.length_c   1.000
_cell.angle_alpha   90.00
_cell.angle_beta   90.00
_cell.angle_gamma   90.00
#
_symmetry.space_group_name_H-M   'P 1'
#
loop_
_entity.id
_entity.type
_entity.pdbx_description
1 polymer ?
#
loop_
_entity_poly.entity_id
_entity_poly.type
_entity_poly.pdbx_seq_one_letter_code
_entity_poly.pdbx_strand_id
1 'polypeptide(L)'
;MEYEIKPIFWDEVEPECETYNEAFLASLRTELKEWETNGAKAASILLDPRFYSGKGNFWACGEKKDAALFESFTAAMLHAARRLKDCAAIAGFILPDFQSDWETLAQAGLEDSCVESFKAAFAKKHGHYEFVRRR
;
A
#
# COMPACT_ATOMS: atom_id res chain seq x y z
N MET A 1 15.23 -8.94 -10.92
CA MET A 1 15.46 -8.92 -9.46
C MET A 1 14.33 -9.68 -8.81
N GLU A 2 14.63 -10.54 -7.86
CA GLU A 2 13.62 -11.24 -7.05
C GLU A 2 13.37 -10.35 -5.83
N TYR A 3 12.16 -9.80 -5.73
CA TYR A 3 11.76 -8.97 -4.60
C TYR A 3 11.07 -9.84 -3.57
N GLU A 4 11.32 -9.56 -2.30
CA GLU A 4 10.47 -10.06 -1.23
C GLU A 4 9.19 -9.23 -1.18
N ILE A 5 8.04 -9.90 -1.06
CA ILE A 5 6.73 -9.27 -1.06
C ILE A 5 6.20 -9.21 0.37
N LYS A 6 6.00 -8.00 0.89
CA LYS A 6 5.44 -7.77 2.22
C LYS A 6 4.02 -7.19 2.10
N PRO A 7 2.96 -7.95 2.44
CA PRO A 7 1.61 -7.40 2.43
C PRO A 7 1.44 -6.32 3.50
N ILE A 8 0.68 -5.28 3.14
CA ILE A 8 0.22 -4.24 4.06
C ILE A 8 -1.27 -4.03 3.81
N PHE A 9 -2.07 -4.26 4.84
CA PHE A 9 -3.52 -4.16 4.73
C PHE A 9 -4.02 -2.78 5.14
N TRP A 10 -5.02 -2.27 4.44
CA TRP A 10 -5.57 -0.94 4.71
C TRP A 10 -6.12 -0.83 6.13
N ASP A 11 -6.85 -1.83 6.61
CA ASP A 11 -7.38 -1.87 7.98
C ASP A 11 -6.31 -1.89 9.07
N GLU A 12 -5.09 -2.35 8.77
CA GLU A 12 -3.96 -2.26 9.71
C GLU A 12 -3.35 -0.86 9.72
N VAL A 13 -3.33 -0.17 8.58
CA VAL A 13 -2.80 1.19 8.41
C VAL A 13 -3.76 2.25 8.91
N GLU A 14 -5.05 2.07 8.68
CA GLU A 14 -6.14 3.00 8.97
C GLU A 14 -7.35 2.19 9.47
N PRO A 15 -7.34 1.79 10.76
CA PRO A 15 -8.41 0.97 11.35
C PRO A 15 -9.72 1.74 11.56
N GLU A 16 -9.69 3.07 11.51
CA GLU A 16 -10.86 3.94 11.53
C GLU A 16 -10.67 5.05 10.50
N CYS A 17 -11.77 5.57 9.94
CA CYS A 17 -11.73 6.60 8.89
C CYS A 17 -10.86 7.79 9.31
N GLU A 18 -9.89 8.12 8.46
CA GLU A 18 -8.87 9.17 8.60
C GLU A 18 -8.00 9.06 9.86
N THR A 19 -8.02 7.90 10.53
CA THR A 19 -7.29 7.64 11.77
C THR A 19 -6.24 6.56 11.52
N TYR A 20 -4.99 7.00 11.34
CA TYR A 20 -3.88 6.11 11.04
C TYR A 20 -3.35 5.41 12.29
N ASN A 21 -3.05 4.12 12.16
CA ASN A 21 -2.43 3.30 13.19
C ASN A 21 -0.91 3.54 13.25
N GLU A 22 -0.53 4.61 13.93
CA GLU A 22 0.87 5.01 14.05
C GLU A 22 1.73 3.99 14.80
N ALA A 23 1.14 3.23 15.72
CA ALA A 23 1.83 2.17 16.45
C ALA A 23 2.19 0.99 15.54
N PHE A 24 1.26 0.58 14.66
CA PHE A 24 1.53 -0.42 13.63
C PHE A 24 2.63 0.06 12.68
N LEU A 25 2.52 1.28 12.13
CA LEU A 25 3.50 1.82 11.19
C LEU A 25 4.90 1.97 11.81
N ALA A 26 5.00 2.35 13.09
CA ALA A 26 6.27 2.41 13.80
C ALA A 26 6.89 1.01 14.01
N SER A 27 6.05 0.01 14.30
CA SER A 27 6.48 -1.38 14.46
C SER A 27 6.95 -1.97 13.13
N LEU A 28 6.19 -1.76 12.05
CA LEU A 28 6.56 -2.17 10.69
C LEU A 28 7.86 -1.49 10.23
N ARG A 29 8.04 -0.20 10.54
CA ARG A 29 9.31 0.50 10.27
C ARG A 29 10.47 -0.17 11.00
N THR A 30 10.28 -0.53 12.26
CA THR A 30 11.32 -1.20 13.06
C THR A 30 11.68 -2.54 12.46
N GLU A 31 10.67 -3.35 12.12
CA GLU A 31 10.84 -4.61 11.40
C GLU A 31 11.70 -4.37 10.15
N LEU A 32 11.25 -3.53 9.21
CA LEU A 32 11.94 -3.28 7.93
C LEU A 32 13.37 -2.74 8.11
N LYS A 33 13.66 -2.03 9.20
CA LYS A 33 15.00 -1.56 9.55
C LYS A 33 15.93 -2.67 10.04
N GLU A 34 15.40 -3.70 10.70
CA GLU A 34 16.18 -4.87 11.09
C GLU A 34 16.69 -5.64 9.86
N TRP A 35 15.91 -5.68 8.78
CA TRP A 35 16.33 -6.29 7.51
C TRP A 35 17.59 -5.62 6.94
N GLU A 36 17.67 -4.29 7.02
CA GLU A 36 18.88 -3.55 6.58
C GLU A 36 20.11 -3.94 7.39
N THR A 37 19.94 -4.22 8.69
CA THR A 37 21.03 -4.53 9.61
C THR A 37 21.52 -5.98 9.45
N ASN A 38 20.64 -6.89 9.02
CA ASN A 38 20.93 -8.31 8.84
C ASN A 38 21.54 -8.65 7.47
N GLY A 39 21.99 -7.66 6.72
CA GLY A 39 22.65 -7.86 5.42
C GLY A 39 21.70 -8.03 4.24
N ALA A 40 20.40 -7.73 4.39
CA ALA A 40 19.49 -7.65 3.25
C ALA A 40 19.94 -6.52 2.30
N LYS A 41 19.82 -6.77 0.99
CA LYS A 41 20.17 -5.77 -0.02
C LYS A 41 19.19 -4.61 0.05
N ALA A 42 19.68 -3.38 -0.08
CA ALA A 42 18.82 -2.21 -0.30
C ALA A 42 17.90 -2.46 -1.50
N ALA A 43 16.69 -1.89 -1.46
CA ALA A 43 15.66 -2.02 -2.49
C ALA A 43 15.36 -3.49 -2.84
N SER A 44 15.14 -4.34 -1.83
CA SER A 44 14.79 -5.75 -2.00
C SER A 44 13.33 -6.08 -1.68
N ILE A 45 12.60 -5.18 -1.04
CA ILE A 45 11.21 -5.39 -0.61
C ILE A 45 10.25 -4.57 -1.45
N LEU A 46 9.18 -5.22 -1.94
CA LEU A 46 8.00 -4.54 -2.44
C LEU A 46 6.88 -4.66 -1.40
N LEU A 47 6.31 -3.51 -1.02
CA LEU A 47 5.09 -3.50 -0.23
C LEU A 47 3.91 -3.87 -1.12
N ASP A 48 3.01 -4.70 -0.60
CA ASP A 48 1.84 -5.18 -1.32
C ASP A 48 0.56 -4.64 -0.68
N PRO A 49 0.03 -3.51 -1.16
CA PRO A 49 -1.20 -2.91 -0.65
C PRO A 49 -2.40 -3.83 -0.87
N ARG A 50 -3.12 -4.12 0.22
CA ARG A 50 -4.31 -4.97 0.24
C ARG A 50 -5.48 -4.27 0.90
N PHE A 51 -6.69 -4.59 0.44
CA PHE A 51 -7.89 -3.92 0.92
C PHE A 51 -8.25 -4.25 2.37
N TYR A 52 -8.29 -5.53 2.74
CA TYR A 52 -8.75 -5.92 4.07
C TYR A 52 -8.07 -7.21 4.55
N SER A 53 -7.58 -7.20 5.80
CA SER A 53 -6.87 -8.34 6.41
C SER A 53 -7.79 -9.49 6.84
N GLY A 54 -9.11 -9.27 6.88
CA GLY A 54 -10.06 -10.22 7.44
C GLY A 54 -10.16 -10.17 8.97
N LYS A 55 -9.51 -9.20 9.62
CA LYS A 55 -9.50 -9.05 11.09
C LYS A 55 -10.29 -7.80 11.50
N GLY A 56 -11.13 -7.94 12.53
CA GLY A 56 -11.81 -6.80 13.17
C GLY A 56 -12.96 -6.18 12.37
N ASN A 57 -13.44 -5.02 12.80
CA ASN A 57 -14.49 -4.26 12.13
C ASN A 57 -13.84 -3.24 11.20
N PHE A 58 -13.92 -3.46 9.88
CA PHE A 58 -13.41 -2.50 8.92
C PHE A 58 -14.43 -1.41 8.63
N TRP A 59 -14.05 -0.15 8.86
CA TRP A 59 -14.94 1.01 8.71
C TRP A 59 -15.31 1.31 7.25
N ALA A 60 -14.49 0.88 6.30
CA ALA A 60 -14.82 1.01 4.88
C ALA A 60 -15.91 -0.01 4.54
N CYS A 61 -17.12 0.49 4.29
CA CYS A 61 -18.24 -0.33 3.84
C CYS A 61 -17.89 -0.99 2.50
N GLY A 62 -17.67 -2.31 2.52
CA GLY A 62 -17.38 -3.13 1.33
C GLY A 62 -18.47 -3.17 0.26
N GLU A 63 -19.58 -2.46 0.45
CA GLU A 63 -20.68 -2.36 -0.50
C GLU A 63 -20.38 -1.44 -1.69
N LYS A 64 -19.43 -0.50 -1.56
CA LYS A 64 -19.05 0.42 -2.66
C LYS A 64 -17.54 0.63 -2.73
N LYS A 65 -16.86 -0.29 -3.43
CA LYS A 65 -15.48 -0.15 -3.88
C LYS A 65 -15.40 0.81 -5.07
N ASP A 66 -15.83 2.04 -4.87
CA ASP A 66 -15.87 3.09 -5.90
C ASP A 66 -14.58 3.91 -5.94
N ALA A 67 -14.55 4.91 -6.84
CA ALA A 67 -13.36 5.73 -7.04
C ALA A 67 -13.01 6.57 -5.80
N ALA A 68 -14.02 7.04 -5.05
CA ALA A 68 -13.79 7.81 -3.84
C ALA A 68 -13.17 6.93 -2.73
N LEU A 69 -13.65 5.70 -2.59
CA LEU A 69 -13.04 4.76 -1.65
C LEU A 69 -11.60 4.40 -2.06
N PHE A 70 -11.32 4.28 -3.37
CA PHE A 70 -9.96 4.08 -3.87
C PHE A 70 -9.03 5.28 -3.56
N GLU A 71 -9.55 6.50 -3.57
CA GLU A 71 -8.79 7.68 -3.14
C GLU A 71 -8.44 7.62 -1.65
N SER A 72 -9.37 7.21 -0.79
CA SER A 72 -9.10 7.00 0.64
C SER A 72 -8.03 5.92 0.86
N PHE A 73 -8.15 4.78 0.17
CA PHE A 73 -7.13 3.73 0.18
C PHE A 73 -5.75 4.27 -0.25
N THR A 74 -5.72 5.06 -1.33
CA THR A 74 -4.49 5.69 -1.83
C THR A 74 -3.89 6.63 -0.79
N ALA A 75 -4.71 7.41 -0.08
CA ALA A 75 -4.26 8.31 0.98
C ALA A 75 -3.64 7.53 2.15
N ALA A 76 -4.23 6.42 2.56
CA ALA A 76 -3.69 5.54 3.59
C ALA A 76 -2.32 4.97 3.20
N MET A 77 -2.20 4.46 1.97
CA MET A 77 -0.95 3.91 1.47
C MET A 77 0.13 4.99 1.31
N LEU A 78 -0.23 6.22 0.96
CA LEU A 78 0.69 7.37 0.97
C LEU A 78 1.16 7.71 2.38
N HIS A 79 0.27 7.65 3.38
CA HIS A 79 0.64 7.88 4.77
C HIS A 79 1.63 6.82 5.27
N ALA A 80 1.36 5.54 4.96
CA ALA A 80 2.28 4.44 5.22
C ALA A 80 3.64 4.69 4.54
N ALA A 81 3.65 5.04 3.26
CA ALA A 81 4.86 5.34 2.51
C ALA A 81 5.68 6.50 3.11
N ARG A 82 5.00 7.53 3.64
CA ARG A 82 5.64 8.62 4.37
C ARG A 82 6.30 8.16 5.67
N ARG A 83 5.67 7.24 6.40
CA ARG A 83 6.20 6.67 7.63
C ARG A 83 7.39 5.75 7.40
N LEU A 84 7.43 5.07 6.25
CA LEU A 84 8.44 4.09 5.91
C LEU A 84 9.56 4.64 5.00
N LYS A 85 9.49 5.91 4.60
CA LYS A 85 10.36 6.53 3.57
C LYS A 85 11.86 6.42 3.79
N ASP A 86 12.30 6.20 5.02
CA ASP A 86 13.72 6.09 5.36
C ASP A 86 14.21 4.65 5.39
N CYS A 87 13.34 3.66 5.14
CA CYS A 87 13.70 2.25 5.01
C CYS A 87 14.31 1.98 3.64
N ALA A 88 15.63 1.87 3.58
CA ALA A 88 16.41 1.57 2.38
C ALA A 88 16.11 0.17 1.81
N ALA A 89 15.54 -0.73 2.60
CA ALA A 89 15.11 -2.05 2.12
C ALA A 89 13.93 -1.98 1.13
N ILE A 90 13.11 -0.91 1.17
CA ILE A 90 11.92 -0.78 0.33
C ILE A 90 12.30 -0.30 -1.07
N ALA A 91 12.00 -1.12 -2.08
CA ALA A 91 12.11 -0.75 -3.50
C ALA A 91 10.88 0.03 -3.97
N GLY A 92 9.70 -0.31 -3.46
CA GLY A 92 8.44 0.31 -3.88
C GLY A 92 7.22 -0.53 -3.57
N PHE A 93 6.23 -0.50 -4.46
CA PHE A 93 4.91 -1.06 -4.24
C PHE A 93 4.46 -1.98 -5.37
N ILE A 94 3.75 -3.04 -5.03
CA ILE A 94 2.87 -3.74 -5.97
C ILE A 94 1.67 -2.82 -6.23
N LEU A 95 1.19 -2.80 -7.48
CA LEU A 95 -0.03 -2.10 -7.83
C LEU A 95 -1.26 -2.78 -7.19
N PRO A 96 -2.30 -2.01 -6.80
CA PRO A 96 -3.49 -2.55 -6.16
C PRO A 96 -4.14 -3.67 -6.98
N ASP A 97 -4.75 -4.64 -6.30
CA ASP A 97 -5.41 -5.76 -6.97
C ASP A 97 -6.81 -5.37 -7.45
N PHE A 98 -6.95 -5.00 -8.71
CA PHE A 98 -8.26 -4.60 -9.22
C PHE A 98 -9.23 -5.76 -9.41
N GLN A 99 -8.74 -7.00 -9.54
CA GLN A 99 -9.60 -8.17 -9.70
C GLN A 99 -10.14 -8.64 -8.35
N SER A 100 -9.28 -8.68 -7.33
CA SER A 100 -9.65 -9.18 -6.00
C SER A 100 -10.20 -8.08 -5.09
N ASP A 101 -9.53 -6.93 -5.08
CA ASP A 101 -9.79 -5.87 -4.10
C ASP A 101 -10.67 -4.76 -4.65
N TRP A 102 -10.70 -4.52 -5.96
CA TRP A 102 -11.43 -3.40 -6.59
C TRP A 102 -12.27 -3.79 -7.82
N GLU A 103 -12.92 -4.96 -7.75
CA GLU A 103 -13.63 -5.55 -8.90
C GLU A 103 -14.63 -4.59 -9.57
N THR A 104 -15.36 -3.80 -8.78
CA THR A 104 -16.31 -2.79 -9.31
C THR A 104 -15.63 -1.76 -10.21
N LEU A 105 -14.40 -1.32 -9.89
CA LEU A 105 -13.64 -0.40 -10.72
C LEU A 105 -13.11 -1.08 -11.98
N ALA A 106 -12.70 -2.34 -11.86
CA ALA A 106 -12.28 -3.14 -13.01
C ALA A 106 -13.43 -3.32 -14.01
N GLN A 107 -14.62 -3.70 -13.52
CA GLN A 107 -15.83 -3.87 -14.33
C GLN A 107 -16.27 -2.55 -15.01
N ALA A 108 -16.01 -1.41 -14.37
CA ALA A 108 -16.24 -0.08 -14.94
C ALA A 108 -15.16 0.38 -15.94
N GLY A 109 -14.09 -0.41 -16.16
CA GLY A 109 -12.99 -0.05 -17.05
C GLY A 109 -12.09 1.06 -16.51
N LEU A 110 -12.06 1.27 -15.18
CA LEU A 110 -11.33 2.37 -14.54
C LEU A 110 -9.94 1.97 -14.02
N GLU A 111 -9.54 0.71 -14.16
CA GLU A 111 -8.26 0.18 -13.65
C GLU A 111 -7.06 1.06 -14.03
N ASP A 112 -6.85 1.31 -15.33
CA ASP A 112 -5.70 2.09 -15.79
C ASP A 112 -5.71 3.51 -15.22
N SER A 113 -6.89 4.15 -15.15
CA SER A 113 -7.03 5.48 -14.56
C SER A 113 -6.68 5.48 -13.07
N CYS A 114 -7.13 4.47 -12.32
CA CYS A 114 -6.83 4.33 -10.90
C CYS A 114 -5.35 4.01 -10.65
N VAL A 115 -4.73 3.15 -11.48
CA VAL A 115 -3.29 2.87 -11.44
C VAL A 115 -2.48 4.14 -11.65
N GLU A 116 -2.81 4.95 -12.65
CA GLU A 116 -2.08 6.18 -12.92
C GLU A 116 -2.30 7.23 -11.81
N SER A 117 -3.53 7.36 -11.30
CA SER A 117 -3.81 8.21 -10.13
C SER A 117 -3.01 7.77 -8.89
N PHE A 118 -2.94 6.47 -8.62
CA PHE A 118 -2.16 5.90 -7.52
C PHE A 118 -0.69 6.28 -7.67
N LYS A 119 -0.05 5.97 -8.81
CA LYS A 119 1.37 6.34 -9.06
C LYS A 119 1.61 7.84 -8.95
N ALA A 120 0.72 8.65 -9.54
CA ALA A 120 0.85 10.12 -9.52
C ALA A 120 0.77 10.69 -8.10
N ALA A 121 -0.02 10.07 -7.22
CA ALA A 121 -0.12 10.46 -5.82
C ALA A 121 1.23 10.29 -5.09
N PHE A 122 1.96 9.20 -5.38
CA PHE A 122 3.28 8.93 -4.81
C PHE A 122 4.38 9.80 -5.44
N ALA A 123 4.35 10.02 -6.76
CA ALA A 123 5.39 10.75 -7.48
C ALA A 123 5.72 12.13 -6.88
N LYS A 124 4.73 12.81 -6.28
CA LYS A 124 4.90 14.15 -5.67
C LYS A 124 5.94 14.22 -4.55
N LYS A 125 6.07 13.16 -3.75
CA LYS A 125 6.94 13.13 -2.56
C LYS A 125 7.80 11.87 -2.44
N HIS A 126 7.51 10.87 -3.26
CA HIS A 126 8.05 9.52 -3.19
C HIS A 126 8.40 8.97 -4.59
N GLY A 127 8.90 9.83 -5.48
CA GLY A 127 9.20 9.47 -6.88
C GLY A 127 10.33 8.46 -7.09
N HIS A 128 10.94 7.94 -6.03
CA HIS A 128 11.97 6.88 -6.11
C HIS A 128 11.38 5.47 -6.03
N TYR A 129 10.10 5.32 -5.66
CA TYR A 129 9.50 3.99 -5.55
C TYR A 129 9.21 3.38 -6.91
N GLU A 130 9.55 2.11 -7.05
CA GLU A 130 9.16 1.26 -8.17
C GLU A 130 7.70 0.81 -8.03
N PHE A 131 6.98 0.71 -9.14
CA PHE A 131 5.62 0.17 -9.17
C PHE A 131 5.57 -1.05 -10.07
N VAL A 132 5.21 -2.20 -9.50
CA VAL A 132 5.17 -3.48 -10.21
C VAL A 132 3.73 -3.96 -10.31
N ARG A 133 3.28 -4.35 -11.51
CA ARG A 133 1.97 -5.00 -11.67
C ARG A 133 1.95 -6.32 -10.91
N ARG A 134 0.83 -6.59 -10.25
CA ARG A 134 0.57 -7.90 -9.65
C ARG A 134 0.59 -8.97 -10.77
N ARG A 135 1.25 -10.10 -10.50
CA ARG A 135 1.28 -11.27 -11.38
C ARG A 135 0.24 -12.29 -10.96
#